data_AF-A0A812IYT5-F1
#
_entry.id   AF-A0A812IYT5-F1
#
_cell.length_a   1.000
_cell.length_b   1.000
_cell.length_c   1.000
_cell.angle_alpha   90.00
_cell.angle_beta   90.00
_cell.angle_gamma   90.00
#
_symmetry.space_group_name_H-M   'P 1'
#
loop_
_entity.id
_entity.type
_entity.pdbx_description
1 polymer ?
#
loop_
_entity_poly.entity_id
_entity_poly.type
_entity_poly.pdbx_seq_one_letter_code
_entity_poly.pdbx_strand_id
1 'polypeptide(L)'
;MAAMTPEHDEAKKHDRSPFPKNPWQKMEDAKRQRLDLESANASTPLLPKAAPIPRGYAPMPAEDEDVDFNSPKVPDKVSMRGIASLLRQEIQPMKSSMDELTRNFRDLDARFSDFKSTVDDRSFANNCSCASQEIPDNMKKEVELQMRHLQKERQEAGTLMADKRCLTAVIDNLQGLESLSHAQSWLTEKLSALDAPAPESIYDKGGFQGTIFADFSSHEDRDLAVALLRSAGINQGGHKVWATQDRPPVERAARNFCFGLKNLFKNVWGIPYVAHVMDGVAYSVCVGGELALTAHVMQGGVTCEWHGEWATWNYLHNSPELKALMCKSEELVARAGKGMKGSFKANGKTAGQE
;
A
#
# COMPACT_ATOMS: atom_id res chain seq x y z
N MET A 1 4.58 0.48 -84.61
CA MET A 1 4.68 1.52 -83.57
C MET A 1 3.51 1.33 -82.62
N ALA A 2 3.74 0.62 -81.51
CA ALA A 2 2.77 0.42 -80.45
C ALA A 2 3.39 0.98 -79.17
N ALA A 3 2.72 1.97 -78.58
CA ALA A 3 3.15 2.65 -77.36
C ALA A 3 2.73 1.81 -76.16
N MET A 4 3.71 1.39 -75.34
CA MET A 4 3.48 0.80 -74.02
C MET A 4 3.50 1.93 -72.98
N THR A 5 2.39 2.12 -72.29
CA THR A 5 2.28 2.93 -71.07
C THR A 5 2.73 2.10 -69.86
N PRO A 6 3.50 2.67 -68.91
CA PRO A 6 3.87 1.95 -67.69
C PRO A 6 2.79 2.11 -66.60
N GLU A 7 2.44 0.99 -65.98
CA GLU A 7 1.62 0.91 -64.76
C GLU A 7 2.29 1.64 -63.60
N HIS A 8 1.51 2.48 -62.91
CA HIS A 8 1.89 3.14 -61.67
C HIS A 8 1.66 2.16 -60.50
N ASP A 9 2.76 1.63 -59.95
CA ASP A 9 2.76 0.88 -58.71
C ASP A 9 2.59 1.85 -57.51
N GLU A 10 1.39 1.89 -56.94
CA GLU A 10 1.10 2.56 -55.67
C GLU A 10 1.75 1.79 -54.51
N ALA A 11 2.94 2.21 -54.11
CA ALA A 11 3.58 1.78 -52.87
C ALA A 11 2.78 2.26 -51.65
N LYS A 12 1.88 1.41 -51.14
CA LYS A 12 1.31 1.53 -49.79
C LYS A 12 2.43 1.46 -48.75
N LYS A 13 2.93 2.63 -48.33
CA LYS A 13 3.74 2.79 -47.11
C LYS A 13 2.89 2.39 -45.90
N HIS A 14 2.97 1.12 -45.51
CA HIS A 14 2.61 0.71 -44.17
C HIS A 14 3.61 1.32 -43.19
N ASP A 15 3.16 2.32 -42.46
CA ASP A 15 3.83 2.90 -41.30
C ASP A 15 3.93 1.84 -40.19
N ARG A 16 4.94 0.97 -40.29
CA ARG A 16 5.31 0.00 -39.26
C ARG A 16 6.32 0.66 -38.34
N SER A 17 5.85 1.51 -37.45
CA SER A 17 6.61 1.86 -36.25
C SER A 17 6.85 0.56 -35.44
N PRO A 18 8.10 0.14 -35.18
CA PRO A 18 8.43 -1.15 -34.57
C PRO A 18 8.37 -1.10 -33.04
N PHE A 19 7.78 -0.05 -32.45
CA PHE A 19 7.69 0.04 -31.00
C PHE A 19 6.52 -0.83 -30.50
N PRO A 20 6.76 -1.78 -29.57
CA PRO A 20 5.70 -2.57 -28.97
C PRO A 20 4.66 -1.62 -28.35
N LYS A 21 3.37 -1.89 -28.62
CA LYS A 21 2.26 -1.06 -28.15
C LYS A 21 2.37 -0.88 -26.65
N ASN A 22 2.49 0.38 -26.25
CA ASN A 22 2.61 0.78 -24.88
C ASN A 22 1.29 0.46 -24.15
N PRO A 23 1.31 -0.22 -22.98
CA PRO A 23 0.08 -0.44 -22.19
C PRO A 23 -0.67 0.86 -21.86
N TRP A 24 0.01 2.01 -21.90
CA TRP A 24 -0.63 3.32 -21.75
C TRP A 24 -1.66 3.63 -22.82
N GLN A 25 -1.48 3.16 -24.06
CA GLN A 25 -2.33 3.60 -25.16
C GLN A 25 -3.77 3.14 -24.95
N LYS A 26 -3.96 1.92 -24.44
CA LYS A 26 -5.30 1.42 -24.08
C LYS A 26 -5.86 2.06 -22.81
N MET A 27 -5.02 2.38 -21.82
CA MET A 27 -5.49 3.10 -20.63
C MET A 27 -5.85 4.55 -20.94
N GLU A 28 -5.18 5.20 -21.89
CA GLU A 28 -5.58 6.50 -22.43
C GLU A 28 -6.89 6.38 -23.20
N ASP A 29 -7.08 5.34 -24.00
CA ASP A 29 -8.33 5.08 -24.73
C ASP A 29 -9.50 4.79 -23.75
N ALA A 30 -9.27 3.99 -22.71
CA ALA A 30 -10.25 3.74 -21.64
C ALA A 30 -10.56 5.01 -20.84
N LYS A 31 -9.57 5.89 -20.65
CA LYS A 31 -9.78 7.20 -20.04
C LYS A 31 -10.47 8.17 -20.99
N ARG A 32 -10.24 8.14 -22.30
CA ARG A 32 -10.99 8.92 -23.29
C ARG A 32 -12.46 8.52 -23.27
N GLN A 33 -12.76 7.21 -23.20
CA GLN A 33 -14.13 6.73 -23.00
C GLN A 33 -14.77 7.22 -21.68
N ARG A 34 -13.95 7.49 -20.65
CA ARG A 34 -14.40 8.00 -19.35
C ARG A 34 -14.48 9.54 -19.29
N LEU A 35 -13.58 10.24 -19.97
CA LEU A 35 -13.48 11.71 -20.04
C LEU A 35 -14.44 12.31 -21.07
N ASP A 36 -14.81 11.56 -22.12
CA ASP A 36 -15.94 11.91 -22.98
C ASP A 36 -17.28 11.92 -22.20
N LEU A 37 -17.29 11.35 -20.98
CA LEU A 37 -18.38 11.47 -20.01
C LEU A 37 -18.18 12.59 -18.95
N GLU A 38 -16.98 13.15 -18.78
CA GLU A 38 -16.67 14.12 -17.70
C GLU A 38 -16.45 15.57 -18.17
N SER A 39 -16.49 15.85 -19.49
CA SER A 39 -16.27 17.20 -20.05
C SER A 39 -17.52 18.11 -20.03
N ALA A 40 -18.21 18.20 -18.88
CA ALA A 40 -19.30 19.17 -18.69
C ALA A 40 -19.51 19.56 -17.22
N ASN A 41 -18.45 19.94 -16.49
CA ASN A 41 -18.58 20.51 -15.14
C ASN A 41 -17.85 21.85 -15.03
N ALA A 42 -18.49 22.92 -15.52
CA ALA A 42 -18.09 24.30 -15.24
C ALA A 42 -18.84 24.79 -13.98
N SER A 43 -18.39 24.39 -12.79
CA SER A 43 -18.83 24.97 -11.52
C SER A 43 -17.82 24.66 -10.42
N THR A 44 -16.66 25.31 -10.47
CA THR A 44 -15.81 25.48 -9.30
C THR A 44 -16.03 26.92 -8.80
N PRO A 45 -16.55 27.12 -7.58
CA PRO A 45 -16.76 28.47 -7.06
C PRO A 45 -15.41 29.17 -6.84
N LEU A 46 -15.31 30.39 -7.37
CA LEU A 46 -14.14 31.27 -7.25
C LEU A 46 -13.89 31.61 -5.78
N LEU A 47 -12.69 31.25 -5.27
CA LEU A 47 -12.19 31.73 -3.98
C LEU A 47 -11.88 33.24 -4.07
N PRO A 48 -12.18 34.04 -3.03
CA PRO A 48 -11.86 35.45 -3.00
C PRO A 48 -10.35 35.71 -2.99
N LYS A 49 -9.98 36.72 -3.77
CA LYS A 49 -8.62 37.20 -4.03
C LYS A 49 -7.93 37.64 -2.73
N ALA A 50 -6.92 36.88 -2.29
CA ALA A 50 -6.11 37.21 -1.13
C ALA A 50 -5.27 38.48 -1.36
N ALA A 51 -5.09 39.25 -0.27
CA ALA A 51 -4.40 40.54 -0.22
C ALA A 51 -2.90 40.47 -0.60
N PRO A 52 -2.26 41.60 -0.94
CA PRO A 52 -0.90 41.63 -1.48
C PRO A 52 0.14 41.23 -0.43
N ILE A 53 0.89 40.18 -0.70
CA ILE A 53 2.10 39.80 0.03
C ILE A 53 3.24 40.73 -0.45
N PRO A 54 4.06 41.32 0.45
CA PRO A 54 5.17 42.17 0.05
C PRO A 54 6.24 41.39 -0.72
N ARG A 55 6.71 42.03 -1.79
CA ARG A 55 7.64 41.54 -2.81
C ARG A 55 9.02 41.17 -2.25
N GLY A 56 9.58 40.07 -2.76
CA GLY A 56 10.98 39.70 -2.52
C GLY A 56 11.62 38.75 -3.54
N TYR A 57 10.98 38.46 -4.69
CA TYR A 57 11.60 37.61 -5.71
C TYR A 57 11.42 38.19 -7.11
N ALA A 58 12.55 38.23 -7.84
CA ALA A 58 12.66 38.78 -9.19
C ALA A 58 11.96 37.88 -10.21
N PRO A 59 11.29 38.44 -11.23
CA PRO A 59 10.62 37.67 -12.28
C PRO A 59 11.63 37.07 -13.27
N MET A 60 11.44 35.80 -13.63
CA MET A 60 12.06 35.18 -14.80
C MET A 60 11.41 35.71 -16.09
N PRO A 61 12.17 35.88 -17.18
CA PRO A 61 11.63 36.37 -18.46
C PRO A 61 10.63 35.36 -19.04
N ALA A 62 9.46 35.89 -19.45
CA ALA A 62 8.45 35.16 -20.20
C ALA A 62 8.93 34.97 -21.64
N GLU A 63 8.91 33.72 -22.09
CA GLU A 63 8.93 33.37 -23.51
C GLU A 63 7.47 33.20 -23.94
N ASP A 64 6.98 34.15 -24.73
CA ASP A 64 5.66 34.11 -25.37
C ASP A 64 5.77 33.25 -26.64
N GLU A 65 5.18 32.05 -26.63
CA GLU A 65 4.76 31.35 -27.84
C GLU A 65 3.22 31.30 -27.89
N ASP A 66 2.66 32.06 -28.84
CA ASP A 66 1.22 32.09 -29.14
C ASP A 66 0.80 30.75 -29.77
N VAL A 67 -0.01 29.96 -29.05
CA VAL A 67 -0.70 28.78 -29.60
C VAL A 67 -2.20 29.06 -29.68
N ASP A 68 -2.69 29.20 -30.91
CA ASP A 68 -4.06 29.55 -31.27
C ASP A 68 -5.02 28.38 -30.97
N PHE A 69 -5.79 28.46 -29.88
CA PHE A 69 -6.78 27.46 -29.50
C PHE A 69 -8.19 27.85 -30.00
N ASN A 70 -8.58 27.27 -31.13
CA ASN A 70 -9.97 27.27 -31.60
C ASN A 70 -10.86 26.49 -30.61
N SER A 71 -11.58 27.19 -29.74
CA SER A 71 -12.59 26.61 -28.84
C SER A 71 -13.92 26.43 -29.58
N PRO A 72 -14.50 25.22 -29.66
CA PRO A 72 -15.81 25.01 -30.26
C PRO A 72 -16.94 25.65 -29.42
N LYS A 73 -17.91 26.26 -30.11
CA LYS A 73 -19.07 26.94 -29.50
C LYS A 73 -19.92 25.97 -28.67
N VAL A 74 -20.08 26.29 -27.39
CA VAL A 74 -20.98 25.59 -26.45
C VAL A 74 -22.44 25.91 -26.79
N PRO A 75 -23.34 24.91 -26.87
CA PRO A 75 -24.76 25.13 -27.08
C PRO A 75 -25.44 25.69 -25.82
N ASP A 76 -26.21 26.76 -26.01
CA ASP A 76 -26.53 27.75 -24.99
C ASP A 76 -27.72 27.42 -24.04
N LYS A 77 -28.17 26.16 -23.94
CA LYS A 77 -29.36 25.81 -23.12
C LYS A 77 -29.28 24.43 -22.49
N VAL A 78 -28.62 24.32 -21.35
CA VAL A 78 -28.80 23.18 -20.43
C VAL A 78 -30.10 23.40 -19.64
N SER A 79 -31.11 22.57 -19.90
CA SER A 79 -32.36 22.59 -19.12
C SER A 79 -32.17 21.85 -17.80
N MET A 80 -32.66 22.41 -16.69
CA MET A 80 -32.73 21.74 -15.37
C MET A 80 -33.38 20.35 -15.44
N ARG A 81 -34.29 20.13 -16.40
CA ARG A 81 -34.90 18.82 -16.63
C ARG A 81 -33.91 17.78 -17.16
N GLY A 82 -32.94 18.20 -17.96
CA GLY A 82 -31.85 17.35 -18.46
C GLY A 82 -30.90 16.95 -17.33
N ILE A 83 -30.53 17.90 -16.47
CA ILE A 83 -29.70 17.63 -15.28
C ILE A 83 -30.41 16.65 -14.33
N ALA A 84 -31.71 16.85 -14.05
CA ALA A 84 -32.48 15.94 -13.21
C ALA A 84 -32.63 14.54 -13.82
N SER A 85 -32.71 14.43 -15.15
CA SER A 85 -32.73 13.15 -15.88
C SER A 85 -31.41 12.40 -15.70
N LEU A 86 -30.27 13.09 -15.89
CA LEU A 86 -28.94 12.50 -15.76
C LEU A 86 -28.66 12.07 -14.32
N LEU A 87 -29.03 12.89 -13.33
CA LEU A 87 -28.90 12.50 -11.92
C LEU A 87 -29.74 11.27 -11.58
N ARG A 88 -30.97 11.15 -12.12
CA ARG A 88 -31.76 9.92 -11.94
C ARG A 88 -31.09 8.72 -12.61
N GLN A 89 -30.51 8.90 -13.80
CA GLN A 89 -29.84 7.83 -14.52
C GLN A 89 -28.62 7.29 -13.75
N GLU A 90 -27.83 8.17 -13.13
CA GLU A 90 -26.66 7.79 -12.32
C GLU A 90 -27.04 7.23 -10.94
N ILE A 91 -28.11 7.75 -10.32
CA ILE A 91 -28.52 7.30 -8.97
C ILE A 91 -29.25 5.95 -9.00
N GLN A 92 -29.95 5.62 -10.09
CA GLN A 92 -30.67 4.34 -10.20
C GLN A 92 -29.80 3.08 -10.04
N PRO A 93 -28.65 2.92 -10.72
CA PRO A 93 -27.81 1.75 -10.52
C PRO A 93 -27.25 1.67 -9.10
N MET A 94 -26.86 2.80 -8.49
CA MET A 94 -26.42 2.84 -7.10
C MET A 94 -27.53 2.41 -6.13
N LYS A 95 -28.77 2.83 -6.38
CA LYS A 95 -29.93 2.42 -5.58
C LYS A 95 -30.19 0.92 -5.71
N SER A 96 -30.13 0.38 -6.92
CA SER A 96 -30.28 -1.07 -7.17
C SER A 96 -29.20 -1.89 -6.44
N SER A 97 -27.94 -1.45 -6.49
CA SER A 97 -26.85 -2.10 -5.75
C SER A 97 -27.03 -2.03 -4.23
N MET A 98 -27.56 -0.92 -3.71
CA MET A 98 -27.85 -0.76 -2.29
C MET A 98 -29.01 -1.66 -1.83
N ASP A 99 -30.05 -1.80 -2.67
CA ASP A 99 -31.17 -2.70 -2.42
C ASP A 99 -30.73 -4.17 -2.46
N GLU A 100 -29.83 -4.54 -3.37
CA GLU A 100 -29.22 -5.87 -3.45
C GLU A 100 -28.34 -6.18 -2.22
N LEU A 101 -27.50 -5.23 -1.81
CA LEU A 101 -26.69 -5.37 -0.60
C LEU A 101 -27.57 -5.54 0.65
N THR A 102 -28.66 -4.76 0.75
CA THR A 102 -29.62 -4.85 1.85
C THR A 102 -30.31 -6.22 1.88
N ARG A 103 -30.65 -6.78 0.71
CA ARG A 103 -31.21 -8.13 0.60
C ARG A 103 -30.20 -9.19 1.05
N ASN A 104 -28.93 -9.07 0.65
CA ASN A 104 -27.87 -9.99 1.04
C ASN A 104 -27.63 -9.96 2.56
N PHE A 105 -27.66 -8.79 3.20
CA PHE A 105 -27.57 -8.68 4.66
C PHE A 105 -28.73 -9.38 5.38
N ARG A 106 -29.96 -9.23 4.89
CA ARG A 106 -31.13 -9.93 5.47
C ARG A 106 -31.05 -11.45 5.29
N ASP A 107 -30.59 -11.93 4.14
CA ASP A 107 -30.39 -13.36 3.91
C ASP A 107 -29.31 -13.92 4.85
N LEU A 108 -28.22 -13.18 5.05
CA LEU A 108 -27.15 -13.59 5.95
C LEU A 108 -27.61 -13.62 7.42
N ASP A 109 -28.42 -12.65 7.83
CA ASP A 109 -29.02 -12.58 9.17
C ASP A 109 -30.01 -13.74 9.41
N ALA A 110 -30.82 -14.09 8.41
CA ALA A 110 -31.69 -15.27 8.46
C ALA A 110 -30.88 -16.57 8.60
N ARG A 111 -29.83 -16.75 7.80
CA ARG A 111 -28.94 -17.93 7.90
C ARG A 111 -28.23 -18.01 9.24
N PHE A 112 -27.83 -16.88 9.81
CA PHE A 112 -27.20 -16.83 11.12
C PHE A 112 -28.19 -17.18 12.24
N SER A 113 -29.44 -16.71 12.11
CA SER A 113 -30.53 -17.05 13.02
C SER A 113 -30.87 -18.55 12.97
N ASP A 114 -30.96 -19.14 11.77
CA ASP A 114 -31.17 -20.58 11.57
C ASP A 114 -30.00 -21.42 12.10
N PHE A 115 -28.77 -20.95 11.89
CA PHE A 115 -27.59 -21.60 12.45
C PHE A 115 -27.62 -21.58 13.98
N LYS A 116 -27.97 -20.43 14.57
CA LYS A 116 -28.09 -20.26 16.01
C LYS A 116 -29.18 -21.17 16.59
N SER A 117 -30.36 -21.23 15.99
CA SER A 117 -31.41 -22.14 16.44
C SER A 117 -30.98 -23.61 16.33
N THR A 118 -30.27 -23.99 15.27
CA THR A 118 -29.74 -25.35 15.11
C THR A 118 -28.71 -25.70 16.19
N VAL A 119 -27.85 -24.75 16.57
CA VAL A 119 -26.87 -24.92 17.65
C VAL A 119 -27.57 -25.02 19.00
N ASP A 120 -28.56 -24.15 19.24
CA ASP A 120 -29.36 -24.16 20.48
C ASP A 120 -30.17 -25.47 20.61
N ASP A 121 -30.79 -25.95 19.52
CA ASP A 121 -31.50 -27.23 19.45
C ASP A 121 -30.57 -28.43 19.70
N ARG A 122 -29.34 -28.41 19.14
CA ARG A 122 -28.32 -29.42 19.43
C ARG A 122 -27.86 -29.37 20.88
N SER A 123 -27.71 -28.18 21.45
CA SER A 123 -27.34 -28.03 22.86
C SER A 123 -28.43 -28.54 23.80
N PHE A 124 -29.71 -28.38 23.42
CA PHE A 124 -30.86 -28.95 24.12
C PHE A 124 -30.98 -30.46 23.94
N ALA A 125 -30.75 -30.99 22.74
CA ALA A 125 -30.72 -32.43 22.48
C ALA A 125 -29.58 -33.13 23.25
N ASN A 126 -28.44 -32.47 23.42
CA ASN A 126 -27.34 -32.97 24.24
C ASN A 126 -27.61 -32.92 25.76
N ASN A 127 -28.64 -32.18 26.19
CA ASN A 127 -29.09 -32.11 27.59
C ASN A 127 -30.36 -32.94 27.85
N CYS A 128 -30.92 -33.60 26.83
CA CYS A 128 -32.03 -34.52 26.99
C CYS A 128 -31.47 -35.93 27.31
N SER A 129 -31.53 -36.28 28.60
CA SER A 129 -31.23 -37.60 29.15
C SER A 129 -32.01 -38.70 28.44
N CYS A 130 -31.43 -39.31 27.40
CA CYS A 130 -31.91 -40.56 26.86
C CYS A 130 -30.73 -41.36 26.30
N ALA A 131 -30.33 -42.37 27.08
CA ALA A 131 -29.27 -43.33 26.82
C ALA A 131 -27.85 -42.75 26.71
N SER A 132 -27.07 -42.94 27.77
CA SER A 132 -25.61 -43.04 27.70
C SER A 132 -25.24 -44.15 26.72
N GLN A 133 -25.18 -43.84 25.41
CA GLN A 133 -24.30 -44.56 24.53
C GLN A 133 -22.89 -44.22 25.00
N GLU A 134 -22.27 -45.18 25.69
CA GLU A 134 -20.85 -45.16 26.00
C GLU A 134 -20.13 -44.82 24.70
N ILE A 135 -19.60 -43.60 24.61
CA ILE A 135 -18.69 -43.22 23.54
C ILE A 135 -17.55 -44.24 23.64
N PRO A 136 -17.35 -45.11 22.64
CA PRO A 136 -16.36 -46.15 22.76
C PRO A 136 -14.99 -45.52 23.02
N ASP A 137 -14.26 -46.09 23.97
CA ASP A 137 -13.01 -45.54 24.51
C ASP A 137 -11.97 -45.22 23.42
N ASN A 138 -12.08 -45.86 22.26
CA ASN A 138 -11.24 -45.59 21.09
C ASN A 138 -11.45 -44.18 20.51
N MET A 139 -12.69 -43.70 20.39
CA MET A 139 -12.98 -42.36 19.88
C MET A 139 -12.56 -41.28 20.88
N LYS A 140 -12.73 -41.54 22.18
CA LYS A 140 -12.28 -40.62 23.22
C LYS A 140 -10.76 -40.45 23.18
N LYS A 141 -10.01 -41.55 23.03
CA LYS A 141 -8.53 -41.51 22.89
C LYS A 141 -8.07 -40.81 21.62
N GLU A 142 -8.77 -41.00 20.50
CA GLU A 142 -8.43 -40.34 19.23
C GLU A 142 -8.64 -38.82 19.30
N VAL A 143 -9.79 -38.36 19.83
CA VAL A 143 -10.05 -36.93 20.01
C VAL A 143 -9.05 -36.30 20.97
N GLU A 144 -8.68 -37.00 22.05
CA GLU A 144 -7.69 -36.51 23.01
C GLU A 144 -6.27 -36.44 22.41
N LEU A 145 -5.93 -37.39 21.52
CA LEU A 145 -4.67 -37.38 20.76
C LEU A 145 -4.65 -36.20 19.78
N GLN A 146 -5.73 -35.95 19.05
CA GLN A 146 -5.85 -34.82 18.12
C GLN A 146 -5.81 -33.48 18.86
N MET A 147 -6.49 -33.37 20.01
CA MET A 147 -6.42 -32.19 20.88
C MET A 147 -4.99 -31.95 21.40
N ARG A 148 -4.26 -33.01 21.79
CA ARG A 148 -2.85 -32.90 22.16
C ARG A 148 -1.96 -32.52 20.98
N HIS A 149 -2.21 -33.05 19.78
CA HIS A 149 -1.46 -32.68 18.58
C HIS A 149 -1.68 -31.22 18.22
N LEU A 150 -2.93 -30.75 18.21
CA LEU A 150 -3.27 -29.35 17.95
C LEU A 150 -2.75 -28.42 19.04
N GLN A 151 -2.79 -28.81 20.31
CA GLN A 151 -2.18 -28.04 21.40
C GLN A 151 -0.67 -27.98 21.25
N LYS A 152 -0.02 -29.07 20.85
CA LYS A 152 1.41 -29.14 20.60
C LYS A 152 1.79 -28.31 19.38
N GLU A 153 1.06 -28.39 18.27
CA GLU A 153 1.26 -27.53 17.09
C GLU A 153 1.03 -26.07 17.42
N ARG A 154 0.04 -25.73 18.27
CA ARG A 154 -0.22 -24.36 18.70
C ARG A 154 0.83 -23.85 19.68
N GLN A 155 1.37 -24.72 20.53
CA GLN A 155 2.53 -24.40 21.38
C GLN A 155 3.80 -24.28 20.55
N GLU A 156 4.07 -25.16 19.60
CA GLU A 156 5.24 -25.11 18.70
C GLU A 156 5.16 -23.91 17.74
N ALA A 157 3.97 -23.58 17.22
CA ALA A 157 3.70 -22.35 16.49
C ALA A 157 3.77 -21.09 17.38
N GLY A 158 3.45 -21.21 18.68
CA GLY A 158 3.69 -20.17 19.69
C GLY A 158 5.14 -20.11 20.19
N THR A 159 5.95 -21.13 19.92
CA THR A 159 7.39 -21.21 20.25
C THR A 159 8.28 -20.82 19.07
N LEU A 160 7.69 -20.51 17.91
CA LEU A 160 8.22 -19.41 17.11
C LEU A 160 8.07 -18.18 18.01
N MET A 161 9.11 -17.88 18.79
CA MET A 161 9.28 -16.62 19.51
C MET A 161 8.60 -15.55 18.69
N ALA A 162 7.42 -15.08 19.13
CA ALA A 162 6.67 -14.05 18.42
C ALA A 162 7.71 -12.98 18.10
N ASP A 163 8.08 -12.86 16.82
CA ASP A 163 9.30 -12.15 16.42
C ASP A 163 9.18 -10.79 17.08
N LYS A 164 10.00 -10.46 18.08
CA LYS A 164 9.72 -9.29 18.95
C LYS A 164 9.52 -8.03 18.12
N ARG A 165 10.11 -8.00 16.92
CA ARG A 165 9.92 -7.00 15.86
C ARG A 165 8.46 -6.75 15.50
N CYS A 166 7.63 -7.78 15.52
CA CYS A 166 6.19 -7.71 15.38
C CYS A 166 5.50 -6.90 16.49
N LEU A 167 6.12 -6.70 17.65
CA LEU A 167 5.61 -5.81 18.70
C LEU A 167 6.34 -4.47 18.73
N THR A 168 7.34 -4.28 17.86
CA THR A 168 8.17 -3.09 17.82
C THR A 168 7.67 -2.09 16.78
N ALA A 169 7.60 -0.82 17.16
CA ALA A 169 7.53 0.30 16.22
C ALA A 169 8.91 0.92 16.02
N VAL A 170 9.19 1.36 14.79
CA VAL A 170 10.32 2.21 14.43
C VAL A 170 9.83 3.64 14.35
N ILE A 171 10.46 4.50 15.14
CA ILE A 171 10.23 5.94 15.13
C ILE A 171 11.51 6.58 14.59
N ASP A 172 11.38 7.25 13.46
CA ASP A 172 12.50 7.78 12.69
C ASP A 172 12.36 9.29 12.46
N ASN A 173 13.44 9.90 12.01
CA ASN A 173 13.56 11.32 11.72
C ASN A 173 13.48 12.21 12.98
N LEU A 174 14.05 11.73 14.09
CA LEU A 174 14.22 12.46 15.34
C LEU A 174 15.54 13.27 15.35
N GLN A 175 15.95 13.75 14.18
CA GLN A 175 17.16 14.56 14.01
C GLN A 175 16.95 15.88 14.77
N GLY A 176 17.89 16.25 15.63
CA GLY A 176 17.80 17.40 16.53
C GLY A 176 17.54 17.03 17.99
N LEU A 177 17.25 15.77 18.30
CA LEU A 177 17.46 15.25 19.65
C LEU A 177 18.92 14.86 19.83
N GLU A 178 19.49 15.18 20.98
CA GLU A 178 20.94 15.01 21.22
C GLU A 178 21.30 13.60 21.73
N SER A 179 20.34 12.89 22.31
CA SER A 179 20.60 11.62 22.99
C SER A 179 19.39 10.67 22.93
N LEU A 180 19.65 9.38 23.16
CA LEU A 180 18.59 8.38 23.32
C LEU A 180 17.64 8.76 24.46
N SER A 181 18.16 9.27 25.59
CA SER A 181 17.34 9.65 26.74
C SER A 181 16.36 10.79 26.41
N HIS A 182 16.81 11.77 25.62
CA HIS A 182 15.92 12.82 25.10
C HIS A 182 14.87 12.24 24.15
N ALA A 183 15.26 11.30 23.27
CA ALA A 183 14.32 10.62 22.37
C ALA A 183 13.27 9.76 23.10
N GLN A 184 13.66 9.07 24.17
CA GLN A 184 12.76 8.30 25.04
C GLN A 184 11.75 9.23 25.73
N SER A 185 12.25 10.29 26.37
CA SER A 185 11.40 11.26 27.07
C SER A 185 10.43 11.93 26.10
N TRP A 186 10.92 12.32 24.93
CA TRP A 186 10.11 12.89 23.86
C TRP A 186 9.02 11.94 23.39
N LEU A 187 9.34 10.67 23.11
CA LEU A 187 8.35 9.70 22.62
C LEU A 187 7.27 9.44 23.69
N THR A 188 7.67 9.27 24.95
CA THR A 188 6.73 9.07 26.07
C THR A 188 5.80 10.28 26.25
N GLU A 189 6.33 11.50 26.15
CA GLU A 189 5.52 12.73 26.21
C GLU A 189 4.51 12.77 25.06
N LYS A 190 4.93 12.48 23.82
CA LYS A 190 4.03 12.51 22.65
C LYS A 190 2.97 11.44 22.68
N LEU A 191 3.30 10.22 23.11
CA LEU A 191 2.32 9.16 23.25
C LEU A 191 1.32 9.48 24.35
N SER A 192 1.77 10.00 25.50
CA SER A 192 0.87 10.44 26.57
C SER A 192 -0.06 11.58 26.12
N ALA A 193 0.45 12.59 25.39
CA ALA A 193 -0.36 13.69 24.87
C ALA A 193 -1.42 13.26 23.85
N LEU A 194 -1.20 12.13 23.17
CA LEU A 194 -2.12 11.54 22.21
C LEU A 194 -3.07 10.51 22.81
N ASP A 195 -2.98 10.26 24.13
CA ASP A 195 -3.67 9.14 24.80
C ASP A 195 -3.39 7.79 24.11
N ALA A 196 -2.15 7.63 23.63
CA ALA A 196 -1.68 6.44 22.95
C ALA A 196 -1.10 5.43 23.95
N PRO A 197 -1.12 4.13 23.64
CA PRO A 197 -0.47 3.10 24.45
C PRO A 197 1.00 3.42 24.72
N ALA A 198 1.46 3.21 25.95
CA ALA A 198 2.85 3.40 26.33
C ALA A 198 3.69 2.17 25.91
N PRO A 199 4.90 2.38 25.38
CA PRO A 199 5.79 1.28 25.06
C PRO A 199 6.39 0.67 26.34
N GLU A 200 6.61 -0.64 26.36
CA GLU A 200 7.28 -1.36 27.44
C GLU A 200 8.77 -1.03 27.50
N SER A 201 9.40 -0.81 26.34
CA SER A 201 10.80 -0.42 26.26
C SER A 201 11.06 0.43 25.01
N ILE A 202 12.05 1.32 25.11
CA ILE A 202 12.49 2.18 24.01
C ILE A 202 14.01 2.10 23.92
N TYR A 203 14.56 1.78 22.76
CA TYR A 203 16.00 1.57 22.55
C TYR A 203 16.44 1.94 21.13
N ASP A 204 17.75 1.95 20.86
CA ASP A 204 18.33 2.14 19.54
C ASP A 204 19.15 0.91 19.09
N LYS A 205 19.47 0.85 17.80
CA LYS A 205 20.30 -0.23 17.21
C LYS A 205 21.59 0.35 16.64
N GLY A 206 22.63 0.48 17.47
CA GLY A 206 23.98 0.83 17.02
C GLY A 206 24.39 2.29 17.22
N GLY A 207 23.84 2.97 18.22
CA GLY A 207 24.06 4.37 18.50
C GLY A 207 22.88 5.22 18.01
N PHE A 208 22.45 6.17 18.83
CA PHE A 208 21.32 7.02 18.50
C PHE A 208 21.67 7.94 17.31
N GLN A 209 20.95 7.76 16.19
CA GLN A 209 21.11 8.52 14.96
C GLN A 209 19.77 9.13 14.49
N GLY A 210 18.91 9.51 15.44
CA GLY A 210 17.57 10.01 15.13
C GLY A 210 16.54 8.91 14.83
N THR A 211 16.87 7.65 15.09
CA THR A 211 15.95 6.51 14.99
C THR A 211 15.92 5.76 16.32
N ILE A 212 14.73 5.45 16.82
CA ILE A 212 14.49 4.61 17.99
C ILE A 212 13.49 3.50 17.66
N PHE A 213 13.53 2.45 18.48
CA PHE A 213 12.64 1.30 18.45
C PHE A 213 11.86 1.29 19.76
N ALA A 214 10.55 1.10 19.68
CA ALA A 214 9.65 1.06 20.83
C ALA A 214 8.88 -0.26 20.82
N ASP A 215 9.08 -1.09 21.85
CA ASP A 215 8.37 -2.35 22.01
C ASP A 215 7.07 -2.12 22.78
N PHE A 216 5.98 -2.76 22.36
CA PHE A 216 4.66 -2.68 22.97
C PHE A 216 4.20 -4.03 23.49
N SER A 217 3.21 -4.02 24.39
CA SER A 217 2.59 -5.22 24.97
C SER A 217 1.83 -6.07 23.96
N SER A 218 1.26 -5.44 22.92
CA SER A 218 0.42 -6.10 21.93
C SER A 218 0.56 -5.49 20.53
N HIS A 219 0.11 -6.23 19.52
CA HIS A 219 0.08 -5.77 18.14
C HIS A 219 -0.87 -4.57 17.98
N GLU A 220 -2.01 -4.64 18.67
CA GLU A 220 -3.06 -3.64 18.69
C GLU A 220 -2.53 -2.32 19.30
N ASP A 221 -1.80 -2.41 20.43
CA ASP A 221 -1.22 -1.24 21.09
C ASP A 221 -0.20 -0.54 20.20
N ARG A 222 0.70 -1.33 19.60
CA ARG A 222 1.69 -0.84 18.63
C ARG A 222 1.01 -0.17 17.43
N ASP A 223 0.03 -0.82 16.83
CA ASP A 223 -0.65 -0.30 15.63
C ASP A 223 -1.44 0.97 15.93
N LEU A 224 -2.12 1.03 17.08
CA LEU A 224 -2.80 2.22 17.56
C LEU A 224 -1.82 3.38 17.78
N ALA A 225 -0.71 3.13 18.48
CA ALA A 225 0.33 4.14 18.71
C ALA A 225 0.93 4.65 17.39
N VAL A 226 1.27 3.76 16.46
CA VAL A 226 1.77 4.12 15.13
C VAL A 226 0.74 4.93 14.34
N ALA A 227 -0.54 4.55 14.37
CA ALA A 227 -1.61 5.26 13.68
C ALA A 227 -1.78 6.68 14.22
N LEU A 228 -1.80 6.84 15.55
CA LEU A 228 -1.92 8.13 16.24
C LEU A 228 -0.71 9.04 15.97
N LEU A 229 0.51 8.52 16.05
CA LEU A 229 1.72 9.28 15.72
C LEU A 229 1.70 9.78 14.26
N ARG A 230 1.23 8.94 13.33
CA ARG A 230 1.14 9.31 11.90
C ARG A 230 0.06 10.34 11.62
N SER A 231 -1.10 10.23 12.27
CA SER A 231 -2.25 11.13 12.06
C SER A 231 -2.02 12.50 12.70
N ALA A 232 -1.30 12.54 13.83
CA ALA A 232 -0.98 13.78 14.54
C ALA A 232 -0.05 14.73 13.77
N GLY A 233 0.63 14.26 12.71
CA GLY A 233 1.48 15.11 11.87
C GLY A 233 2.65 15.74 12.63
N ILE A 234 3.20 15.02 13.61
CA ILE A 234 4.24 15.50 14.51
C ILE A 234 5.51 15.84 13.72
N ASN A 235 6.11 16.98 14.06
CA ASN A 235 7.41 17.41 13.56
C ASN A 235 8.40 17.55 14.71
N GLN A 236 9.67 17.22 14.44
CA GLN A 236 10.80 17.42 15.35
C GLN A 236 11.94 18.08 14.58
N GLY A 237 12.44 19.22 15.06
CA GLY A 237 13.50 19.96 14.37
C GLY A 237 13.14 20.42 12.95
N GLY A 238 11.86 20.69 12.67
CA GLY A 238 11.37 21.05 11.33
C GLY A 238 11.19 19.85 10.38
N HIS A 239 11.51 18.65 10.82
CA HIS A 239 11.35 17.42 10.06
C HIS A 239 10.13 16.63 10.53
N LYS A 240 9.38 16.07 9.59
CA LYS A 240 8.21 15.22 9.91
C LYS A 240 8.67 13.89 10.49
N VAL A 241 8.20 13.56 11.70
CA VAL A 241 8.50 12.29 12.36
C VAL A 241 7.73 11.17 11.68
N TRP A 242 8.41 10.04 11.45
CA TRP A 242 7.81 8.86 10.84
C TRP A 242 7.70 7.74 11.87
N ALA A 243 6.54 7.12 11.95
CA ALA A 243 6.30 5.94 12.78
C ALA A 243 5.81 4.80 11.89
N THR A 244 6.45 3.64 12.00
CA THR A 244 6.06 2.42 11.25
C THR A 244 6.36 1.18 12.07
N GLN A 245 5.77 0.04 11.74
CA GLN A 245 6.14 -1.26 12.31
C GLN A 245 7.59 -1.63 11.97
N ASP A 246 8.35 -2.21 12.92
CA ASP A 246 9.64 -2.85 12.62
C ASP A 246 9.39 -4.15 11.87
N ARG A 247 9.67 -4.15 10.57
CA ARG A 247 9.52 -5.34 9.74
C ARG A 247 10.84 -6.09 9.61
N PRO A 248 10.81 -7.43 9.51
CA PRO A 248 11.99 -8.21 9.17
C PRO A 248 12.71 -7.60 7.96
N PRO A 249 14.06 -7.52 7.97
CA PRO A 249 14.83 -6.92 6.87
C PRO A 249 14.43 -7.44 5.48
N VAL A 250 14.06 -8.71 5.45
CA VAL A 250 13.61 -9.46 4.28
C VAL A 250 12.30 -8.88 3.73
N GLU A 251 11.29 -8.69 4.58
CA GLU A 251 10.04 -8.03 4.20
C GLU A 251 10.25 -6.55 3.85
N ARG A 252 11.16 -5.86 4.56
CA ARG A 252 11.53 -4.47 4.24
C ARG A 252 12.12 -4.36 2.83
N ALA A 253 12.87 -5.35 2.36
CA ALA A 253 13.42 -5.34 1.02
C ALA A 253 12.30 -5.36 -0.05
N ALA A 254 11.32 -6.25 0.09
CA ALA A 254 10.18 -6.31 -0.83
C ALA A 254 9.32 -5.04 -0.78
N ARG A 255 9.06 -4.50 0.42
CA ARG A 255 8.35 -3.23 0.58
C ARG A 255 9.10 -2.08 -0.09
N ASN A 256 10.39 -1.94 0.18
CA ASN A 256 11.24 -0.90 -0.39
C ASN A 256 11.32 -1.00 -1.91
N PHE A 257 11.34 -2.22 -2.44
CA PHE A 257 11.22 -2.47 -3.87
C PHE A 257 9.90 -1.91 -4.42
N CYS A 258 8.74 -2.27 -3.84
CA CYS A 258 7.44 -1.76 -4.30
C CYS A 258 7.32 -0.23 -4.23
N PHE A 259 7.82 0.40 -3.16
CA PHE A 259 7.84 1.87 -3.04
C PHE A 259 8.81 2.53 -4.02
N GLY A 260 9.97 1.92 -4.26
CA GLY A 260 10.90 2.39 -5.28
C GLY A 260 10.31 2.29 -6.68
N LEU A 261 9.56 1.22 -6.97
CA LEU A 261 8.86 1.05 -8.24
C LEU A 261 7.77 2.12 -8.42
N LYS A 262 6.98 2.38 -7.37
CA LYS A 262 6.02 3.50 -7.35
C LYS A 262 6.70 4.84 -7.62
N ASN A 263 7.88 5.07 -7.07
CA ASN A 263 8.66 6.29 -7.31
C ASN A 263 9.16 6.38 -8.76
N LEU A 264 9.66 5.28 -9.33
CA LEU A 264 10.06 5.21 -10.74
C LEU A 264 8.89 5.52 -11.66
N PHE A 265 7.73 4.90 -11.39
CA PHE A 265 6.52 5.13 -12.15
C PHE A 265 6.14 6.61 -12.20
N LYS A 266 6.10 7.25 -11.03
CA LYS A 266 5.68 8.65 -10.94
C LYS A 266 6.72 9.63 -11.48
N ASN A 267 7.98 9.50 -11.04
CA ASN A 267 8.97 10.57 -11.17
C ASN A 267 9.95 10.37 -12.33
N VAL A 268 10.15 9.13 -12.79
CA VAL A 268 11.08 8.84 -13.89
C VAL A 268 10.33 8.64 -15.20
N TRP A 269 9.24 7.88 -15.17
CA TRP A 269 8.46 7.61 -16.39
C TRP A 269 7.23 8.52 -16.55
N GLY A 270 6.97 9.41 -15.59
CA GLY A 270 5.90 10.39 -15.69
C GLY A 270 4.52 9.75 -15.85
N ILE A 271 4.31 8.56 -15.28
CA ILE A 271 3.06 7.82 -15.42
C ILE A 271 1.95 8.66 -14.77
N PRO A 272 0.89 9.03 -15.51
CA PRO A 272 -0.13 9.96 -15.02
C PRO A 272 -1.09 9.32 -14.01
N TYR A 273 -0.97 8.01 -13.80
CA TYR A 273 -1.81 7.23 -12.90
C TYR A 273 -1.23 7.15 -11.50
N VAL A 274 -2.12 7.14 -10.51
CA VAL A 274 -1.71 6.95 -9.11
C VAL A 274 -1.31 5.50 -8.91
N ALA A 275 -0.06 5.31 -8.46
CA ALA A 275 0.43 4.02 -8.00
C ALA A 275 0.14 3.86 -6.49
N HIS A 276 -0.46 2.73 -6.12
CA HIS A 276 -0.76 2.34 -4.76
C HIS A 276 0.05 1.09 -4.40
N VAL A 277 0.66 1.10 -3.21
CA VAL A 277 1.31 -0.09 -2.64
C VAL A 277 0.39 -0.60 -1.56
N MET A 278 -0.01 -1.86 -1.64
CA MET A 278 -0.83 -2.52 -0.63
C MET A 278 0.06 -3.45 0.20
N ASP A 279 -0.08 -3.34 1.52
CA ASP A 279 0.60 -4.22 2.47
C ASP A 279 -0.23 -5.51 2.63
N GLY A 280 0.41 -6.67 2.52
CA GLY A 280 -0.21 -7.98 2.70
C GLY A 280 0.86 -9.07 2.83
N VAL A 281 0.45 -10.35 2.77
CA VAL A 281 1.40 -11.49 2.74
C VAL A 281 2.40 -11.34 1.58
N ALA A 282 1.93 -10.76 0.48
CA ALA A 282 2.75 -10.28 -0.62
C ALA A 282 2.47 -8.80 -0.84
N TYR A 283 3.51 -8.03 -1.15
CA TYR A 283 3.35 -6.61 -1.44
C TYR A 283 2.86 -6.46 -2.87
N SER A 284 1.75 -5.76 -3.07
CA SER A 284 1.22 -5.53 -4.41
C SER A 284 1.31 -4.06 -4.78
N VAL A 285 1.59 -3.80 -6.06
CA VAL A 285 1.57 -2.48 -6.67
C VAL A 285 0.43 -2.43 -7.66
N CYS A 286 -0.54 -1.54 -7.41
CA CYS A 286 -1.60 -1.24 -8.35
C CYS A 286 -1.36 0.12 -9.00
N VAL A 287 -1.57 0.23 -10.31
CA VAL A 287 -1.42 1.49 -11.07
C VAL A 287 -2.69 1.73 -11.86
N GLY A 288 -3.33 2.88 -11.65
CA GLY A 288 -4.59 3.18 -12.32
C GLY A 288 -5.76 2.27 -11.92
N GLY A 289 -5.64 1.56 -10.79
CA GLY A 289 -6.62 0.59 -10.31
C GLY A 289 -6.33 -0.86 -10.76
N GLU A 290 -5.36 -1.07 -11.65
CA GLU A 290 -4.98 -2.41 -12.10
C GLU A 290 -3.78 -2.95 -11.32
N LEU A 291 -3.79 -4.25 -11.02
CA LEU A 291 -2.66 -4.93 -10.40
C LEU A 291 -1.52 -5.03 -11.42
N ALA A 292 -0.39 -4.39 -11.12
CA ALA A 292 0.80 -4.39 -11.97
C ALA A 292 1.83 -5.44 -11.53
N LEU A 293 2.04 -5.57 -10.23
CA LEU A 293 3.10 -6.40 -9.66
C LEU A 293 2.72 -6.94 -8.28
N THR A 294 3.06 -8.19 -8.02
CA THR A 294 3.11 -8.79 -6.68
C THR A 294 4.55 -9.17 -6.35
N ALA A 295 5.08 -8.65 -5.25
CA ALA A 295 6.41 -8.97 -4.74
C ALA A 295 6.30 -9.91 -3.54
N HIS A 296 6.98 -11.05 -3.65
CA HIS A 296 7.14 -12.05 -2.61
C HIS A 296 8.57 -12.07 -2.13
N VAL A 297 8.77 -12.56 -0.91
CA VAL A 297 10.10 -12.98 -0.49
C VAL A 297 10.17 -14.49 -0.47
N MET A 298 11.04 -15.06 -1.29
CA MET A 298 11.29 -16.51 -1.32
C MET A 298 12.80 -16.76 -1.36
N GLN A 299 13.24 -17.82 -0.66
CA GLN A 299 14.63 -18.33 -0.71
C GLN A 299 15.74 -17.28 -0.47
N GLY A 300 15.46 -16.23 0.32
CA GLY A 300 16.45 -15.17 0.57
C GLY A 300 16.61 -14.16 -0.57
N GLY A 301 15.59 -14.00 -1.42
CA GLY A 301 15.50 -12.94 -2.43
C GLY A 301 14.09 -12.38 -2.58
N VAL A 302 13.97 -11.24 -3.26
CA VAL A 302 12.67 -10.65 -3.64
C VAL A 302 12.28 -11.21 -4.99
N THR A 303 11.20 -11.98 -5.06
CA THR A 303 10.65 -12.52 -6.30
C THR A 303 9.48 -11.64 -6.74
N CYS A 304 9.47 -11.27 -8.02
CA CYS A 304 8.45 -10.41 -8.60
C CYS A 304 7.58 -11.19 -9.60
N GLU A 305 6.27 -11.15 -9.40
CA GLU A 305 5.28 -11.61 -10.37
C GLU A 305 4.62 -10.38 -11.01
N TRP A 306 4.76 -10.25 -12.32
CA TRP A 306 4.15 -9.17 -13.10
C TRP A 306 2.79 -9.61 -13.66
N HIS A 307 1.84 -8.69 -13.71
CA HIS A 307 0.44 -9.00 -14.04
C HIS A 307 -0.04 -8.23 -15.27
N GLY A 308 -1.00 -8.81 -15.99
CA GLY A 308 -1.65 -8.16 -17.13
C GLY A 308 -0.68 -7.64 -18.20
N GLU A 309 -0.89 -6.43 -18.67
CA GLU A 309 -0.04 -5.84 -19.72
C GLU A 309 1.38 -5.51 -19.22
N TRP A 310 1.53 -5.29 -17.91
CA TRP A 310 2.81 -5.02 -17.26
C TRP A 310 3.80 -6.16 -17.40
N ALA A 311 3.32 -7.41 -17.46
CA ALA A 311 4.14 -8.60 -17.67
C ALA A 311 4.75 -8.70 -19.07
N THR A 312 4.21 -7.96 -20.04
CA THR A 312 4.65 -7.98 -21.43
C THR A 312 5.43 -6.73 -21.82
N TRP A 313 5.61 -5.79 -20.88
CA TRP A 313 6.27 -4.52 -21.15
C TRP A 313 7.80 -4.66 -21.13
N ASN A 314 8.35 -5.12 -22.25
CA ASN A 314 9.79 -5.39 -22.38
C ASN A 314 10.71 -4.21 -22.01
N TYR A 315 10.31 -2.97 -22.31
CA TYR A 315 11.11 -1.80 -21.96
C TYR A 315 11.26 -1.63 -20.44
N LEU A 316 10.15 -1.81 -19.70
CA LEU A 316 10.15 -1.80 -18.23
C LEU A 316 11.11 -2.85 -17.67
N HIS A 317 10.98 -4.11 -18.11
CA HIS A 317 11.80 -5.21 -17.60
C HIS A 317 13.28 -5.08 -17.92
N ASN A 318 13.62 -4.40 -19.03
CA ASN A 318 15.01 -4.18 -19.42
C ASN A 318 15.60 -2.87 -18.90
N SER A 319 14.80 -2.02 -18.27
CA SER A 319 15.23 -0.71 -17.79
C SER A 319 16.35 -0.82 -16.75
N PRO A 320 17.40 0.01 -16.85
CA PRO A 320 18.49 0.02 -15.88
C PRO A 320 18.00 0.42 -14.48
N GLU A 321 16.98 1.27 -14.37
CA GLU A 321 16.41 1.73 -13.11
C GLU A 321 15.74 0.59 -12.35
N LEU A 322 14.95 -0.26 -13.03
CA LEU A 322 14.33 -1.43 -12.41
C LEU A 322 15.38 -2.45 -11.96
N LYS A 323 16.40 -2.69 -12.78
CA LYS A 323 17.51 -3.59 -12.44
C LYS A 323 18.29 -3.09 -11.21
N ALA A 324 18.55 -1.78 -11.13
CA ALA A 324 19.19 -1.18 -9.97
C ALA A 324 18.33 -1.31 -8.71
N LEU A 325 17.00 -1.19 -8.84
CA LEU A 325 16.07 -1.36 -7.74
C LEU A 325 16.03 -2.81 -7.22
N MET A 326 15.96 -3.79 -8.13
CA MET A 326 16.07 -5.21 -7.80
C MET A 326 17.38 -5.51 -7.07
N CYS A 327 18.51 -5.07 -7.63
CA CYS A 327 19.83 -5.27 -7.04
C CYS A 327 19.92 -4.72 -5.60
N LYS A 328 19.44 -3.48 -5.36
CA LYS A 328 19.38 -2.90 -4.01
C LYS A 328 18.53 -3.72 -3.04
N SER A 329 17.43 -4.30 -3.52
CA SER A 329 16.56 -5.14 -2.70
C SER A 329 17.24 -6.47 -2.34
N GLU A 330 17.92 -7.10 -3.30
CA GLU A 330 18.69 -8.33 -3.07
C GLU A 330 19.86 -8.10 -2.11
N GLU A 331 20.57 -6.97 -2.23
CA GLU A 331 21.63 -6.58 -1.30
C GLU A 331 21.12 -6.40 0.14
N LEU A 332 19.89 -5.90 0.31
CA LEU A 332 19.26 -5.80 1.63
C LEU A 332 18.98 -7.19 2.21
N VAL A 333 18.45 -8.11 1.41
CA VAL A 333 18.19 -9.48 1.87
C VAL A 333 19.50 -10.22 2.16
N ALA A 334 20.51 -10.09 1.31
CA ALA A 334 21.82 -10.71 1.50
C ALA A 334 22.53 -10.20 2.78
N ARG A 335 22.44 -8.90 3.06
CA ARG A 335 22.96 -8.33 4.32
C ARG A 335 22.24 -8.88 5.55
N ALA A 336 20.94 -9.13 5.45
CA ALA A 336 20.17 -9.73 6.52
C ALA A 336 20.56 -11.20 6.76
N GLY A 337 20.76 -11.97 5.68
CA GLY A 337 21.10 -13.39 5.74
C GLY A 337 22.49 -13.69 6.29
N LYS A 338 23.47 -12.79 6.10
CA LYS A 338 24.83 -12.96 6.64
C LYS A 338 24.90 -12.84 8.17
N GLY A 339 23.80 -12.43 8.81
CA GLY A 339 23.77 -11.98 10.20
C GLY A 339 24.61 -10.71 10.32
N MET A 340 24.09 -9.69 11.00
CA MET A 340 24.96 -8.64 11.53
C MET A 340 25.79 -9.27 12.65
N LYS A 341 26.78 -10.12 12.31
CA LYS A 341 27.85 -10.51 13.22
C LYS A 341 28.60 -9.22 13.51
N GLY A 342 28.19 -8.57 14.58
CA GLY A 342 28.56 -7.21 14.90
C GLY A 342 30.08 -7.05 14.85
N SER A 343 30.53 -6.18 13.96
CA SER A 343 31.75 -5.43 14.21
C SER A 343 31.43 -4.41 15.32
N PHE A 344 31.07 -4.88 16.51
CA PHE A 344 31.20 -4.08 17.71
C PHE A 344 32.69 -4.07 18.03
N LYS A 345 33.44 -3.20 17.35
CA LYS A 345 34.73 -2.76 17.88
C LYS A 345 34.40 -2.02 19.16
N ALA A 346 34.45 -2.75 20.28
CA ALA A 346 34.48 -2.15 21.60
C ALA A 346 35.72 -1.26 21.64
N ASN A 347 35.53 0.05 21.42
CA ASN A 347 36.55 1.05 21.71
C ASN A 347 36.65 1.12 23.24
N GLY A 348 37.36 0.16 23.83
CA GLY A 348 37.85 0.25 25.19
C GLY A 348 38.85 1.38 25.26
N LYS A 349 38.35 2.59 25.48
CA LYS A 349 39.17 3.75 25.83
C LYS A 349 39.58 3.53 27.29
N THR A 350 40.72 2.89 27.49
CA THR A 350 41.42 2.87 28.77
C THR A 350 41.65 4.32 29.19
N ALA A 351 40.97 4.72 30.26
CA ALA A 351 41.26 5.96 30.96
C ALA A 351 42.68 5.85 31.52
N GLY A 352 43.60 6.63 30.94
CA GLY A 352 44.87 6.93 31.59
C GLY A 352 44.56 7.77 32.83
N GLN A 353 44.95 7.24 33.98
CA GLN A 353 45.17 8.02 35.20
C GLN A 353 46.27 9.04 34.92
N GLU A 354 46.02 10.31 35.24
CA GLU A 354 47.00 11.21 35.84
C GLU A 354 46.33 11.92 37.02
#